data_AF-A0A8H6A455-F1
#
_entry.id   AF-A0A8H6A455-F1
#
_cell.length_a   1.000
_cell.length_b   1.000
_cell.length_c   1.000
_cell.angle_alpha   90.00
_cell.angle_beta   90.00
_cell.angle_gamma   90.00
#
_symmetry.space_group_name_H-M   'P 1'
#
loop_
_entity.id
_entity.type
_entity.pdbx_description
1 polymer ?
#
loop_
_entity_poly.entity_id
_entity_poly.type
_entity_poly.pdbx_seq_one_letter_code
_entity_poly.pdbx_strand_id
1 'polypeptide(L)'
;MSTIWTVLGLHASPGEQASNHAVAYLLASWFISFGVFSARGEKIKLRLDHNQAPREDLAKYGEAAVQSGKISRQTLNRLKRQEAIMANSAEHYPLFVAAILVALHAGVPNEIINRIGLCIMKVLLAMLFASAVTSIAVDHLIPGAQVIPESDGKALEGVGGHHHRYHDRRTVTIRPSRNDTDDISKDFLWGIKRANHGGRLLLKKGEKYVIGRKLDLTFLDNIEVQLDGELKFTDDVPYWQENNFYYDFQKSISFWRWGGQDIKIFGTGVLNGNGQRWYNEFAGQEILDPNNDYYRPILFLTENATRISVEGITQLNSPCWTNFFVQSKDVSFNDVFIHAFSTNKSAEPKNSDGFDSLNVDGLRVTNTRVNVGDDCFSPKPNTTNIFVQNLLCNNTHGVSMGSIGQYPGVMDIIEHAYIENVTLLNGQNGARLKAWAGQAVGYGRINNITYKNIHIENTDAPVVLDQCYFNIEAAECARYPSQVNVTNIIFENISGTSSGKNGKVVADLVCSPNSVCSNIQLKNIDLTSPTGGPPVVVCDGVQGGIGVDCQASSD
;
A
#
# COMPACT_ATOMS: atom_id res chain seq x y z
N MET A 1 6.73 -33.88 -41.99
CA MET A 1 6.34 -35.12 -42.68
C MET A 1 7.59 -35.86 -43.16
N SER A 2 8.22 -36.67 -42.30
CA SER A 2 9.46 -37.40 -42.62
C SER A 2 9.44 -38.83 -42.06
N THR A 3 8.27 -39.46 -42.00
CA THR A 3 8.09 -40.72 -41.25
C THR A 3 7.35 -41.82 -42.01
N ILE A 4 7.05 -41.64 -43.30
CA ILE A 4 6.46 -42.71 -44.14
C ILE A 4 7.50 -43.33 -45.08
N TRP A 5 8.43 -42.53 -45.61
CA TRP A 5 9.40 -42.98 -46.61
C TRP A 5 10.50 -43.89 -46.06
N THR A 6 10.93 -43.66 -44.81
CA THR A 6 11.98 -44.45 -44.15
C THR A 6 11.53 -45.86 -43.76
N VAL A 7 10.22 -46.07 -43.57
CA VAL A 7 9.64 -47.38 -43.18
C VAL A 7 9.50 -48.31 -44.39
N LEU A 8 9.49 -47.77 -45.61
CA LEU A 8 9.32 -48.52 -46.86
C LEU A 8 10.65 -48.92 -47.54
N GLY A 9 11.80 -48.68 -46.89
CA GLY A 9 13.10 -49.17 -47.40
C GLY A 9 13.58 -48.50 -48.70
N LEU A 10 13.01 -47.38 -49.10
CA LEU A 10 13.45 -46.61 -50.27
C LEU A 10 14.67 -45.76 -49.90
N HIS A 11 15.87 -46.31 -50.12
CA HIS A 11 17.11 -45.54 -50.10
C HIS A 11 17.35 -44.88 -51.46
N ALA A 12 17.82 -43.64 -51.44
CA ALA A 12 18.30 -42.96 -52.65
C ALA A 12 19.54 -43.67 -53.21
N SER A 13 19.60 -43.75 -54.54
CA SER A 13 20.69 -44.34 -55.33
C SER A 13 22.05 -43.72 -54.96
N PRO A 14 23.15 -44.49 -54.87
CA PRO A 14 24.47 -43.91 -54.62
C PRO A 14 24.93 -43.13 -55.86
N GLY A 15 24.92 -41.80 -55.76
CA GLY A 15 25.38 -40.89 -56.83
C GLY A 15 24.52 -39.64 -57.05
N GLU A 16 23.33 -39.54 -56.46
CA GLU A 16 22.53 -38.32 -56.54
C GLU A 16 23.00 -37.27 -55.52
N GLN A 17 23.55 -36.17 -56.02
CA GLN A 17 23.88 -35.00 -55.22
C GLN A 17 22.59 -34.43 -54.64
N ALA A 18 22.49 -34.31 -53.31
CA ALA A 18 21.29 -33.80 -52.64
C ALA A 18 20.82 -32.48 -53.28
N SER A 19 19.52 -32.35 -53.55
CA SER A 19 18.93 -31.15 -54.16
C SER A 19 19.20 -29.91 -53.30
N ASN A 20 19.64 -28.81 -53.91
CA ASN A 20 19.90 -27.57 -53.19
C ASN A 20 18.58 -26.78 -52.97
N HIS A 21 18.20 -26.56 -51.71
CA HIS A 21 16.96 -25.84 -51.36
C HIS A 21 17.21 -24.41 -50.86
N ALA A 22 18.40 -23.85 -51.04
CA ALA A 22 18.76 -22.52 -50.56
C ALA A 22 17.74 -21.44 -50.97
N VAL A 23 17.39 -21.37 -52.26
CA VAL A 23 16.42 -20.38 -52.78
C VAL A 23 15.05 -20.54 -52.11
N ALA A 24 14.59 -21.77 -51.92
CA ALA A 24 13.32 -22.05 -51.26
C ALA A 24 13.32 -21.57 -49.80
N TYR A 25 14.43 -21.75 -49.07
CA TYR A 25 14.55 -21.25 -47.69
C TYR A 25 14.61 -19.72 -47.61
N LEU A 26 15.30 -19.06 -48.55
CA LEU A 26 15.33 -17.60 -48.60
C LEU A 26 13.94 -17.02 -48.86
N LEU A 27 13.21 -17.56 -49.84
CA LEU A 27 11.85 -17.13 -50.15
C LEU A 27 10.87 -17.41 -48.99
N ALA A 28 10.98 -18.57 -48.35
CA ALA A 28 10.13 -18.91 -47.21
C ALA A 28 10.42 -18.02 -45.98
N SER A 29 11.70 -17.75 -45.69
CA SER A 29 12.10 -16.85 -44.60
C SER A 29 11.64 -15.41 -44.85
N TRP A 30 11.72 -14.93 -46.10
CA TRP A 30 11.18 -13.64 -46.50
C TRP A 30 9.66 -13.56 -46.28
N PHE A 31 8.93 -14.57 -46.77
CA PHE A 31 7.47 -14.60 -46.63
C PHE A 31 7.03 -14.66 -45.16
N ILE A 32 7.74 -15.42 -44.31
CA ILE A 32 7.45 -15.44 -42.87
C ILE A 32 7.73 -14.07 -42.22
N SER A 33 8.89 -13.48 -42.50
CA SER A 33 9.33 -12.22 -41.86
C SER A 33 8.48 -11.02 -42.27
N PHE A 34 8.16 -10.91 -43.56
CA PHE A 34 7.51 -9.71 -44.13
C PHE A 34 6.03 -9.92 -44.48
N GLY A 35 5.60 -11.17 -44.66
CA GLY A 35 4.19 -11.53 -44.89
C GLY A 35 3.50 -11.92 -43.58
N VAL A 36 3.93 -13.03 -42.98
CA VAL A 36 3.21 -13.64 -41.86
C VAL A 36 3.31 -12.82 -40.56
N PHE A 37 4.49 -12.33 -40.21
CA PHE A 37 4.66 -11.52 -39.00
C PHE A 37 4.17 -10.07 -39.15
N SER A 38 3.76 -9.65 -40.33
CA SER A 38 3.32 -8.28 -40.56
C SER A 38 2.05 -7.93 -39.78
N ALA A 39 2.16 -6.95 -38.87
CA ALA A 39 1.00 -6.38 -38.16
C ALA A 39 0.12 -5.49 -39.07
N ARG A 40 0.57 -5.19 -40.30
CA ARG A 40 -0.10 -4.21 -41.16
C ARG A 40 -1.51 -4.62 -41.56
N GLY A 41 -1.72 -5.90 -41.91
CA GLY A 41 -3.04 -6.40 -42.30
C GLY A 41 -4.08 -6.22 -41.19
N GLU A 42 -3.70 -6.50 -39.95
CA GLU A 42 -4.57 -6.32 -38.78
C GLU A 42 -4.81 -4.83 -38.47
N LYS A 43 -3.78 -3.98 -38.60
CA LYS A 43 -3.94 -2.52 -38.45
C LYS A 43 -4.91 -1.93 -39.48
N ILE A 44 -4.86 -2.40 -40.73
CA ILE A 44 -5.81 -1.99 -41.77
C ILE A 44 -7.24 -2.40 -41.39
N LYS A 45 -7.45 -3.66 -40.96
CA LYS A 45 -8.78 -4.13 -40.52
C LYS A 45 -9.34 -3.31 -39.36
N LEU A 46 -8.50 -2.93 -38.41
CA LEU A 46 -8.86 -2.14 -37.23
C LEU A 46 -8.89 -0.63 -37.49
N ARG A 47 -8.64 -0.19 -38.73
CA ARG A 47 -8.55 1.23 -39.13
C ARG A 47 -7.52 2.00 -38.29
N LEU A 48 -6.42 1.37 -37.95
CA LEU A 48 -5.28 1.96 -37.22
C LEU A 48 -4.09 2.28 -38.14
N ASP A 49 -4.12 1.83 -39.39
CA ASP A 49 -3.10 2.17 -40.39
C ASP A 49 -3.40 3.55 -41.01
N HIS A 50 -2.54 4.54 -40.74
CA HIS A 50 -2.71 5.91 -41.26
C HIS A 50 -1.98 6.15 -42.57
N ASN A 51 -1.32 5.13 -43.16
CA ASN A 51 -0.56 5.16 -44.40
C ASN A 51 0.60 6.18 -44.50
N GLN A 52 0.78 7.08 -43.52
CA GLN A 52 1.90 8.05 -43.48
C GLN A 52 3.16 7.42 -42.90
N ALA A 53 3.05 6.84 -41.70
CA ALA A 53 4.14 6.14 -41.03
C ALA A 53 3.61 4.86 -40.36
N PRO A 54 3.30 3.80 -41.14
CA PRO A 54 2.65 2.61 -40.61
C PRO A 54 3.38 1.95 -39.44
N ARG A 55 4.71 2.09 -39.36
CA ARG A 55 5.54 1.55 -38.26
C ARG A 55 5.35 2.29 -36.93
N GLU A 56 4.86 3.52 -36.96
CA GLU A 56 4.69 4.37 -35.78
C GLU A 56 3.23 4.43 -35.29
N ASP A 57 2.30 3.85 -36.05
CA ASP A 57 0.87 3.99 -35.80
C ASP A 57 0.44 3.55 -34.40
N LEU A 58 0.96 2.42 -33.91
CA LEU A 58 0.63 1.93 -32.57
C LEU A 58 1.28 2.77 -31.46
N ALA A 59 2.46 3.33 -31.71
CA ALA A 59 3.14 4.19 -30.77
C ALA A 59 2.45 5.55 -30.65
N LYS A 60 1.99 6.10 -31.78
CA LYS A 60 1.41 7.44 -31.88
C LYS A 60 -0.09 7.48 -31.58
N TYR A 61 -0.84 6.46 -32.00
CA TYR A 61 -2.31 6.46 -31.93
C TYR A 61 -2.91 5.30 -31.13
N GLY A 62 -2.09 4.35 -30.68
CA GLY A 62 -2.57 3.15 -29.99
C GLY A 62 -3.28 3.44 -28.68
N GLU A 63 -2.72 4.32 -27.84
CA GLU A 63 -3.32 4.72 -26.56
C GLU A 63 -4.65 5.45 -26.76
N ALA A 64 -4.71 6.39 -27.71
CA ALA A 64 -5.93 7.09 -28.06
C ALA A 64 -7.03 6.14 -28.58
N ALA A 65 -6.64 5.11 -29.34
CA ALA A 65 -7.57 4.08 -29.81
C ALA A 65 -8.12 3.20 -28.66
N VAL A 66 -7.36 3.00 -27.58
CA VAL A 66 -7.85 2.33 -26.37
C VAL A 66 -8.78 3.24 -25.57
N GLN A 67 -8.39 4.50 -25.37
CA GLN A 67 -9.17 5.48 -24.63
C GLN A 67 -10.52 5.78 -25.29
N SER A 68 -10.58 5.78 -26.63
CA SER A 68 -11.82 5.95 -27.40
C SER A 68 -12.67 4.67 -27.50
N GLY A 69 -12.22 3.55 -26.93
CA GLY A 69 -12.91 2.26 -27.02
C GLY A 69 -12.84 1.58 -28.40
N LYS A 70 -12.09 2.14 -29.36
CA LYS A 70 -11.94 1.60 -30.72
C LYS A 70 -11.25 0.23 -30.73
N ILE A 71 -10.31 0.00 -29.79
CA ILE A 71 -9.68 -1.30 -29.55
C ILE A 71 -9.52 -1.54 -28.04
N SER A 72 -9.43 -2.80 -27.62
CA SER A 72 -9.08 -3.12 -26.23
C SER A 72 -7.58 -2.91 -25.96
N ARG A 73 -7.22 -2.68 -24.69
CA ARG A 73 -5.82 -2.68 -24.20
C ARG A 73 -5.09 -3.98 -24.60
N GLN A 74 -5.80 -5.10 -24.55
CA GLN A 74 -5.28 -6.41 -24.97
C GLN A 74 -4.95 -6.45 -26.47
N THR A 75 -5.83 -5.90 -27.32
CA THR A 75 -5.60 -5.79 -28.76
C THR A 75 -4.39 -4.91 -29.05
N LEU A 76 -4.23 -3.77 -28.37
CA LEU A 76 -3.05 -2.91 -28.53
C LEU A 76 -1.74 -3.64 -28.17
N ASN A 77 -1.72 -4.32 -27.02
CA ASN A 77 -0.54 -5.05 -26.56
C ASN A 77 -0.21 -6.23 -27.50
N ARG A 78 -1.22 -6.91 -28.06
CA ARG A 78 -1.02 -7.95 -29.08
C ARG A 78 -0.35 -7.37 -30.33
N LEU A 79 -0.85 -6.26 -30.85
CA LEU A 79 -0.31 -5.62 -32.06
C LEU A 79 1.12 -5.11 -31.85
N LYS A 80 1.43 -4.51 -30.69
CA LYS A 80 2.80 -4.07 -30.33
C LYS A 80 3.78 -5.26 -30.28
N ARG A 81 3.37 -6.39 -29.70
CA ARG A 81 4.19 -7.62 -29.72
C ARG A 81 4.41 -8.16 -31.13
N GLN A 82 3.39 -8.12 -31.98
CA GLN A 82 3.50 -8.52 -33.38
C GLN A 82 4.48 -7.62 -34.15
N GLU A 83 4.48 -6.31 -33.90
CA GLU A 83 5.49 -5.39 -34.48
C GLU A 83 6.92 -5.70 -34.01
N ALA A 84 7.11 -6.02 -32.72
CA ALA A 84 8.41 -6.41 -32.20
C ALA A 84 8.93 -7.73 -32.81
N ILE A 85 8.04 -8.72 -33.01
CA ILE A 85 8.39 -9.98 -33.68
C ILE A 85 8.79 -9.74 -35.14
N MET A 86 8.01 -8.92 -35.85
CA MET A 86 8.33 -8.55 -37.23
C MET A 86 9.68 -7.85 -37.32
N ALA A 87 9.98 -6.91 -36.41
CA ALA A 87 11.25 -6.20 -36.35
C ALA A 87 12.42 -7.16 -36.15
N ASN A 88 12.36 -8.02 -35.13
CA ASN A 88 13.40 -9.02 -34.87
C ASN A 88 13.60 -9.96 -36.07
N SER A 89 12.51 -10.46 -36.67
CA SER A 89 12.59 -11.35 -37.84
C SER A 89 13.19 -10.65 -39.06
N ALA A 90 12.83 -9.38 -39.29
CA ALA A 90 13.34 -8.59 -40.39
C ALA A 90 14.83 -8.23 -40.24
N GLU A 91 15.31 -8.02 -39.01
CA GLU A 91 16.73 -7.77 -38.71
C GLU A 91 17.60 -9.01 -38.95
N HIS A 92 17.09 -10.20 -38.65
CA HIS A 92 17.83 -11.45 -38.85
C HIS A 92 17.85 -11.94 -40.31
N TYR A 93 16.89 -11.52 -41.15
CA TYR A 93 16.78 -11.97 -42.53
C TYR A 93 18.02 -11.65 -43.39
N PRO A 94 18.58 -10.42 -43.40
CA PRO A 94 19.81 -10.12 -44.15
C PRO A 94 21.01 -10.98 -43.75
N LEU A 95 21.16 -11.28 -42.45
CA LEU A 95 22.23 -12.14 -41.95
C LEU A 95 22.08 -13.58 -42.46
N PHE A 96 20.85 -14.09 -42.49
CA PHE A 96 20.57 -15.41 -43.06
C PHE A 96 20.85 -15.47 -44.57
N VAL A 97 20.43 -14.45 -45.32
CA VAL A 97 20.74 -14.33 -46.76
C VAL A 97 22.24 -14.34 -46.99
N ALA A 98 22.99 -13.50 -46.26
CA ALA A 98 24.45 -13.43 -46.37
C ALA A 98 25.10 -14.79 -46.06
N ALA A 99 24.67 -15.47 -44.99
CA ALA A 99 25.20 -16.77 -44.61
C ALA A 99 24.98 -17.85 -45.68
N ILE A 100 23.79 -17.90 -46.28
CA ILE A 100 23.46 -18.84 -47.36
C ILE A 100 24.28 -18.54 -48.63
N LEU A 101 24.41 -17.26 -49.01
CA LEU A 101 25.20 -16.85 -50.17
C LEU A 101 26.69 -17.17 -50.01
N VAL A 102 27.25 -16.93 -48.82
CA VAL A 102 28.65 -17.30 -48.50
C VAL A 102 28.83 -18.82 -48.52
N ALA A 103 27.88 -19.59 -47.98
CA ALA A 103 27.96 -21.06 -48.01
C ALA A 103 27.90 -21.62 -49.44
N LEU A 104 27.06 -21.03 -50.31
CA LEU A 104 27.00 -21.38 -51.73
C LEU A 104 28.31 -21.04 -52.45
N HIS A 105 28.89 -19.86 -52.18
CA HIS A 105 30.14 -19.44 -52.78
C HIS A 105 31.33 -20.30 -52.33
N ALA A 106 31.37 -20.69 -51.06
CA ALA A 106 32.41 -21.53 -50.47
C ALA A 106 32.31 -23.02 -50.86
N GLY A 107 31.32 -23.41 -51.67
CA GLY A 107 31.15 -24.79 -52.12
C GLY A 107 30.72 -25.77 -51.01
N VAL A 108 30.01 -25.28 -49.98
CA VAL A 108 29.53 -26.11 -48.87
C VAL A 108 28.56 -27.20 -49.41
N PRO A 109 28.68 -28.46 -48.98
CA PRO A 109 27.77 -29.53 -49.40
C PRO A 109 26.29 -29.18 -49.21
N ASN A 110 25.47 -29.50 -50.22
CA ASN A 110 24.03 -29.19 -50.23
C ASN A 110 23.29 -29.74 -48.99
N GLU A 111 23.72 -30.88 -48.45
CA GLU A 111 23.16 -31.45 -47.22
C GLU A 111 23.31 -30.52 -46.01
N ILE A 112 24.46 -29.84 -45.89
CA ILE A 112 24.75 -28.91 -44.81
C ILE A 112 23.91 -27.64 -44.98
N ILE A 113 23.86 -27.10 -46.20
CA ILE A 113 23.02 -25.94 -46.54
C ILE A 113 21.54 -26.23 -46.22
N ASN A 114 21.06 -27.41 -46.59
CA ASN A 114 19.69 -27.82 -46.33
C ASN A 114 19.39 -28.01 -44.84
N ARG A 115 20.32 -28.60 -44.07
CA ARG A 115 20.19 -28.72 -42.61
C ARG A 115 20.12 -27.37 -41.92
N ILE A 116 20.97 -26.42 -42.32
CA ILE A 116 20.98 -25.05 -41.77
C ILE A 116 19.67 -24.33 -42.12
N GLY A 117 19.27 -24.35 -43.40
CA GLY A 117 18.02 -23.74 -43.85
C GLY A 117 16.80 -24.31 -43.12
N LEU A 118 16.72 -25.63 -42.97
CA LEU A 118 15.65 -26.29 -42.22
C LEU A 118 15.65 -25.93 -40.72
N CYS A 119 16.82 -25.81 -40.10
CA CYS A 119 16.95 -25.40 -38.70
C CYS A 119 16.38 -23.99 -38.48
N ILE A 120 16.77 -23.04 -39.34
CA ILE A 120 16.29 -21.66 -39.28
C ILE A 120 14.79 -21.58 -39.55
N MET A 121 14.26 -22.36 -40.50
CA MET A 121 12.82 -22.46 -40.72
C MET A 121 12.07 -23.00 -39.50
N LYS A 122 12.62 -24.01 -38.80
CA LYS A 122 12.02 -24.53 -37.57
C LYS A 122 11.98 -23.48 -36.46
N VAL A 123 13.04 -22.69 -36.32
CA VAL A 123 13.11 -21.59 -35.34
C VAL A 123 12.09 -20.49 -35.67
N LEU A 124 11.99 -20.08 -36.95
CA LEU A 124 11.00 -19.10 -37.40
C LEU A 124 9.56 -19.60 -37.22
N LEU A 125 9.27 -20.87 -37.53
CA LEU A 125 7.97 -21.47 -37.25
C LEU A 125 7.70 -21.60 -35.75
N ALA A 126 8.69 -21.93 -34.93
CA ALA A 126 8.54 -22.00 -33.47
C ALA A 126 8.20 -20.63 -32.87
N MET A 127 8.80 -19.54 -33.36
CA MET A 127 8.40 -18.18 -33.02
C MET A 127 6.96 -17.88 -33.44
N LEU A 128 6.53 -18.38 -34.60
CA LEU A 128 5.15 -18.29 -35.08
C LEU A 128 4.16 -19.00 -34.15
N PHE A 129 4.48 -20.22 -33.70
CA PHE A 129 3.67 -20.96 -32.74
C PHE A 129 3.68 -20.33 -31.35
N ALA A 130 4.83 -19.82 -30.86
CA ALA A 130 4.87 -19.06 -29.61
C ALA A 130 3.99 -17.79 -29.68
N SER A 131 3.86 -17.17 -30.86
CA SER A 131 3.00 -16.00 -31.08
C SER A 131 1.50 -16.34 -31.24
N ALA A 132 1.17 -17.47 -31.85
CA ALA A 132 -0.21 -17.94 -31.96
C ALA A 132 -0.73 -18.46 -30.60
N VAL A 133 0.12 -19.13 -29.82
CA VAL A 133 -0.20 -19.67 -28.49
C VAL A 133 -0.27 -18.56 -27.41
N THR A 134 0.27 -17.36 -27.67
CA THR A 134 0.11 -16.21 -26.76
C THR A 134 -1.07 -15.29 -27.09
N SER A 135 -1.90 -15.65 -28.08
CA SER A 135 -3.17 -14.96 -28.37
C SER A 135 -4.39 -15.56 -27.66
N ILE A 136 -4.18 -16.53 -26.77
CA ILE A 136 -5.16 -16.98 -25.79
C ILE A 136 -4.48 -16.95 -24.40
N ALA A 137 -4.13 -15.76 -23.92
CA ALA A 137 -4.29 -15.52 -22.50
C ALA A 137 -5.80 -15.29 -22.28
N VAL A 138 -6.58 -16.37 -22.38
CA VAL A 138 -7.63 -16.54 -21.39
C VAL A 138 -6.80 -16.68 -20.12
N ASP A 139 -6.72 -15.63 -19.30
CA ASP A 139 -6.25 -15.80 -17.93
C ASP A 139 -7.10 -16.92 -17.37
N HIS A 140 -6.52 -18.12 -17.33
CA HIS A 140 -7.24 -19.28 -16.84
C HIS A 140 -7.73 -18.90 -15.45
N LEU A 141 -9.05 -18.94 -15.27
CA LEU A 141 -9.64 -18.74 -13.96
C LEU A 141 -8.96 -19.75 -13.03
N ILE A 142 -8.34 -19.23 -11.97
CA ILE A 142 -7.76 -20.09 -10.96
C ILE A 142 -8.90 -20.90 -10.30
N PRO A 143 -8.64 -22.13 -9.83
CA PRO A 143 -9.68 -22.96 -9.22
C PRO A 143 -10.44 -22.21 -8.10
N GLY A 144 -11.76 -22.20 -8.21
CA GLY A 144 -12.64 -21.53 -7.24
C GLY A 144 -12.80 -20.02 -7.44
N ALA A 145 -12.15 -19.40 -8.42
CA ALA A 145 -12.36 -18.00 -8.77
C ALA A 145 -13.51 -17.82 -9.78
N GLN A 146 -14.18 -16.67 -9.69
CA GLN A 146 -15.21 -16.25 -10.65
C GLN A 146 -14.97 -14.80 -11.06
N VAL A 147 -15.37 -14.46 -12.29
CA VAL A 147 -15.40 -13.07 -12.77
C VAL A 147 -16.81 -12.79 -13.27
N ILE A 148 -17.53 -11.96 -12.54
CA ILE A 148 -18.94 -11.64 -12.77
C ILE A 148 -19.00 -10.25 -13.44
N PRO A 149 -19.60 -10.14 -14.63
CA PRO A 149 -19.80 -8.84 -15.29
C PRO A 149 -20.70 -7.93 -14.47
N GLU A 150 -20.44 -6.62 -14.55
CA GLU A 150 -21.30 -5.58 -13.94
C GLU A 150 -22.76 -5.67 -14.39
N SER A 151 -23.00 -6.08 -15.64
CA SER A 151 -24.35 -6.21 -16.20
C SER A 151 -25.16 -7.39 -15.64
N ASP A 152 -24.53 -8.32 -14.91
CA ASP A 152 -25.20 -9.50 -14.35
C ASP A 152 -25.60 -9.27 -12.89
N GLY A 153 -26.59 -8.39 -12.68
CA GLY A 153 -27.05 -8.00 -11.35
C GLY A 153 -27.53 -9.18 -10.50
N LYS A 154 -28.17 -10.20 -11.09
CA LYS A 154 -28.61 -11.39 -10.36
C LYS A 154 -27.44 -12.22 -9.84
N ALA A 155 -26.39 -12.39 -10.65
CA ALA A 155 -25.18 -13.09 -10.19
C ALA A 155 -24.46 -12.29 -9.11
N LEU A 156 -24.40 -10.96 -9.24
CA LEU A 156 -23.81 -10.08 -8.22
C LEU A 156 -24.58 -10.14 -6.90
N GLU A 157 -25.91 -10.05 -6.92
CA GLU A 157 -26.75 -10.24 -5.73
C GLU A 157 -26.51 -11.61 -5.08
N GLY A 158 -26.46 -12.68 -5.90
CA GLY A 158 -26.27 -14.04 -5.43
C GLY A 158 -24.96 -14.30 -4.69
N VAL A 159 -23.90 -13.54 -5.00
CA VAL A 159 -22.61 -13.64 -4.30
C VAL A 159 -22.40 -12.56 -3.23
N GLY A 160 -23.35 -11.63 -3.06
CA GLY A 160 -23.22 -10.46 -2.18
C GLY A 160 -22.35 -9.33 -2.77
N GLY A 161 -22.10 -9.36 -4.07
CA GLY A 161 -21.35 -8.32 -4.78
C GLY A 161 -22.16 -7.07 -5.10
N HIS A 162 -23.49 -7.12 -5.02
CA HIS A 162 -24.34 -5.92 -5.14
C HIS A 162 -24.37 -5.13 -3.82
N HIS A 163 -24.23 -3.81 -3.87
CA HIS A 163 -24.18 -2.97 -2.66
C HIS A 163 -25.07 -1.73 -2.78
N HIS A 164 -25.96 -1.52 -1.80
CA HIS A 164 -26.96 -0.44 -1.84
C HIS A 164 -26.39 0.99 -1.93
N ARG A 165 -25.15 1.24 -1.48
CA ARG A 165 -24.51 2.58 -1.53
C ARG A 165 -23.55 2.78 -2.69
N TYR A 166 -23.17 1.71 -3.40
CA TYR A 166 -22.12 1.80 -4.42
C TYR A 166 -22.55 1.10 -5.69
N HIS A 167 -22.20 1.69 -6.82
CA HIS A 167 -22.50 1.10 -8.12
C HIS A 167 -21.88 -0.30 -8.27
N ASP A 168 -22.54 -1.12 -9.08
CA ASP A 168 -22.00 -2.42 -9.45
C ASP A 168 -20.72 -2.22 -10.28
N ARG A 169 -19.83 -3.21 -10.19
CA ARG A 169 -18.58 -3.28 -10.96
C ARG A 169 -18.37 -4.71 -11.41
N ARG A 170 -17.49 -4.90 -12.42
CA ARG A 170 -16.92 -6.22 -12.71
C ARG A 170 -16.32 -6.79 -11.43
N THR A 171 -16.93 -7.84 -10.91
CA THR A 171 -16.60 -8.40 -9.60
C THR A 171 -15.83 -9.70 -9.76
N VAL A 172 -14.70 -9.79 -9.06
CA VAL A 172 -13.83 -10.96 -9.00
C VAL A 172 -13.99 -11.59 -7.63
N THR A 173 -14.21 -12.90 -7.58
CA THR A 173 -14.14 -13.70 -6.35
C THR A 173 -12.98 -14.68 -6.46
N ILE A 174 -12.43 -15.06 -5.32
CA ILE A 174 -11.37 -16.07 -5.18
C ILE A 174 -11.83 -17.15 -4.19
N ARG A 175 -11.17 -18.31 -4.22
CA ARG A 175 -11.43 -19.37 -3.23
C ARG A 175 -11.13 -18.88 -1.80
N PRO A 176 -11.89 -19.33 -0.80
CA PRO A 176 -11.51 -19.14 0.60
C PRO A 176 -10.36 -20.07 1.00
N SER A 177 -9.70 -19.75 2.10
CA SER A 177 -8.79 -20.64 2.82
C SER A 177 -9.57 -21.73 3.53
N ARG A 178 -9.07 -22.96 3.48
CA ARG A 178 -9.67 -24.12 4.16
C ARG A 178 -9.42 -24.13 5.66
N ASN A 179 -8.35 -23.49 6.12
CA ASN A 179 -7.94 -23.39 7.52
C ASN A 179 -6.89 -22.26 7.67
N ASP A 180 -6.39 -22.06 8.89
CA ASP A 180 -5.46 -20.97 9.24
C ASP A 180 -4.04 -21.13 8.64
N THR A 181 -3.72 -22.26 8.00
CA THR A 181 -2.43 -22.49 7.33
C THR A 181 -2.55 -22.58 5.80
N ASP A 182 -3.76 -22.51 5.25
CA ASP A 182 -4.02 -22.55 3.80
C ASP A 182 -3.82 -21.16 3.19
N ASP A 183 -2.55 -20.81 2.93
CA ASP A 183 -2.13 -19.56 2.31
C ASP A 183 -2.73 -19.38 0.90
N ILE A 184 -3.40 -18.25 0.70
CA ILE A 184 -4.01 -17.83 -0.57
C ILE A 184 -3.36 -16.56 -1.16
N SER A 185 -2.16 -16.17 -0.72
CA SER A 185 -1.51 -14.92 -1.16
C SER A 185 -1.42 -14.80 -2.69
N LYS A 186 -1.18 -15.92 -3.39
CA LYS A 186 -1.14 -15.97 -4.87
C LYS A 186 -2.52 -15.75 -5.48
N ASP A 187 -3.55 -16.38 -4.94
CA ASP A 187 -4.94 -16.23 -5.36
C ASP A 187 -5.42 -14.78 -5.14
N PHE A 188 -5.09 -14.18 -3.99
CA PHE A 188 -5.38 -12.79 -3.67
C PHE A 188 -4.70 -11.82 -4.66
N LEU A 189 -3.39 -12.00 -4.92
CA LEU A 189 -2.68 -11.18 -5.90
C LEU A 189 -3.27 -11.29 -7.31
N TRP A 190 -3.68 -12.51 -7.71
CA TRP A 190 -4.37 -12.73 -8.98
C TRP A 190 -5.72 -12.00 -9.01
N GLY A 191 -6.51 -12.11 -7.93
CA GLY A 191 -7.82 -11.46 -7.79
C GLY A 191 -7.72 -9.94 -7.86
N ILE A 192 -6.79 -9.35 -7.11
CA ILE A 192 -6.50 -7.91 -7.14
C ILE A 192 -6.11 -7.45 -8.54
N LYS A 193 -5.19 -8.14 -9.21
CA LYS A 193 -4.79 -7.79 -10.60
C LYS A 193 -5.96 -7.83 -11.57
N ARG A 194 -6.86 -8.82 -11.41
CA ARG A 194 -8.04 -8.99 -12.28
C ARG A 194 -9.13 -7.95 -11.98
N ALA A 195 -9.26 -7.53 -10.73
CA ALA A 195 -10.18 -6.48 -10.30
C ALA A 195 -9.67 -5.06 -10.58
N ASN A 196 -8.36 -4.87 -10.77
CA ASN A 196 -7.78 -3.56 -11.07
C ASN A 196 -8.41 -2.93 -12.33
N HIS A 197 -8.30 -1.60 -12.45
CA HIS A 197 -8.86 -0.80 -13.55
C HIS A 197 -10.40 -0.92 -13.65
N GLY A 198 -11.07 -0.46 -12.60
CA GLY A 198 -12.53 -0.26 -12.52
C GLY A 198 -13.33 -1.46 -12.01
N GLY A 199 -12.69 -2.52 -11.53
CA GLY A 199 -13.38 -3.69 -10.97
C GLY A 199 -13.43 -3.70 -9.44
N ARG A 200 -13.95 -4.81 -8.91
CA ARG A 200 -14.09 -5.10 -7.48
C ARG A 200 -13.53 -6.49 -7.16
N LEU A 201 -12.69 -6.62 -6.14
CA LEU A 201 -12.39 -7.91 -5.51
C LEU A 201 -13.35 -8.10 -4.34
N LEU A 202 -14.11 -9.19 -4.34
CA LEU A 202 -15.05 -9.53 -3.28
C LEU A 202 -14.51 -10.67 -2.42
N LEU A 203 -14.36 -10.40 -1.13
CA LEU A 203 -14.07 -11.36 -0.07
C LEU A 203 -15.36 -11.59 0.71
N LYS A 204 -16.00 -12.73 0.48
CA LYS A 204 -17.40 -12.96 0.85
C LYS A 204 -17.59 -13.11 2.36
N LYS A 205 -18.77 -12.72 2.83
CA LYS A 205 -19.19 -12.90 4.23
C LYS A 205 -19.11 -14.36 4.67
N GLY A 206 -18.60 -14.59 5.89
CA GLY A 206 -18.48 -15.92 6.49
C GLY A 206 -17.30 -16.76 5.98
N GLU A 207 -16.55 -16.25 5.01
CA GLU A 207 -15.36 -16.90 4.47
C GLU A 207 -14.08 -16.33 5.09
N LYS A 208 -13.03 -17.15 5.14
CA LYS A 208 -11.69 -16.77 5.62
C LYS A 208 -10.68 -16.77 4.47
N TYR A 209 -9.75 -15.83 4.48
CA TYR A 209 -8.73 -15.62 3.47
C TYR A 209 -7.37 -15.40 4.15
N VAL A 210 -6.51 -16.41 4.14
CA VAL A 210 -5.21 -16.39 4.85
C VAL A 210 -4.09 -15.90 3.94
N ILE A 211 -3.38 -14.86 4.37
CA ILE A 211 -2.21 -14.31 3.67
C ILE A 211 -0.92 -14.73 4.40
N GLY A 212 -0.15 -15.62 3.77
CA GLY A 212 1.12 -16.13 4.27
C GLY A 212 2.37 -15.54 3.63
N ARG A 213 2.23 -14.69 2.59
CA ARG A 213 3.37 -14.11 1.85
C ARG A 213 3.20 -12.61 1.68
N LYS A 214 4.32 -11.88 1.70
CA LYS A 214 4.33 -10.44 1.47
C LYS A 214 3.78 -10.08 0.10
N LEU A 215 2.99 -9.02 0.03
CA LEU A 215 2.35 -8.57 -1.20
C LEU A 215 2.73 -7.14 -1.54
N ASP A 216 3.27 -6.95 -2.74
CA ASP A 216 3.50 -5.63 -3.33
C ASP A 216 2.31 -5.25 -4.20
N LEU A 217 1.48 -4.32 -3.72
CA LEU A 217 0.26 -3.84 -4.34
C LEU A 217 0.40 -2.36 -4.74
N THR A 218 1.60 -1.94 -5.13
CA THR A 218 1.89 -0.54 -5.53
C THR A 218 1.42 -0.15 -6.94
N PHE A 219 0.76 -1.07 -7.65
CA PHE A 219 0.33 -0.91 -9.04
C PHE A 219 -1.16 -0.55 -9.21
N LEU A 220 -1.87 -0.24 -8.13
CA LEU A 220 -3.34 -0.14 -8.16
C LEU A 220 -3.80 1.13 -8.85
N ASP A 221 -4.88 1.00 -9.62
CA ASP A 221 -5.48 2.10 -10.37
C ASP A 221 -6.98 1.83 -10.50
N ASN A 222 -7.77 2.60 -9.75
CA ASN A 222 -9.23 2.50 -9.68
C ASN A 222 -9.71 1.08 -9.33
N ILE A 223 -9.66 0.72 -8.05
CA ILE A 223 -10.07 -0.60 -7.56
C ILE A 223 -10.97 -0.49 -6.35
N GLU A 224 -11.91 -1.42 -6.25
CA GLU A 224 -12.64 -1.70 -5.03
C GLU A 224 -12.27 -3.05 -4.44
N VAL A 225 -12.13 -3.13 -3.12
CA VAL A 225 -12.05 -4.36 -2.35
C VAL A 225 -13.22 -4.37 -1.38
N GLN A 226 -14.19 -5.25 -1.63
CA GLN A 226 -15.30 -5.49 -0.73
C GLN A 226 -14.90 -6.61 0.25
N LEU A 227 -14.55 -6.23 1.47
CA LEU A 227 -14.17 -7.11 2.55
C LEU A 227 -15.36 -7.35 3.48
N ASP A 228 -16.10 -8.44 3.24
CA ASP A 228 -17.19 -8.90 4.12
C ASP A 228 -16.82 -10.16 4.91
N GLY A 229 -15.81 -10.91 4.47
CA GLY A 229 -15.22 -12.05 5.19
C GLY A 229 -14.12 -11.64 6.18
N GLU A 230 -13.29 -12.60 6.56
CA GLU A 230 -12.06 -12.38 7.34
C GLU A 230 -10.84 -12.53 6.43
N LEU A 231 -10.02 -11.47 6.30
CA LEU A 231 -8.66 -11.57 5.77
C LEU A 231 -7.69 -11.64 6.95
N LYS A 232 -6.95 -12.74 7.08
CA LYS A 232 -6.07 -13.00 8.22
C LYS A 232 -4.62 -13.22 7.77
N PHE A 233 -3.66 -12.56 8.42
CA PHE A 233 -2.24 -12.85 8.21
C PHE A 233 -1.78 -14.06 9.02
N THR A 234 -0.86 -14.83 8.46
CA THR A 234 -0.16 -15.87 9.23
C THR A 234 0.76 -15.23 10.27
N ASP A 235 0.98 -15.90 11.39
CA ASP A 235 1.95 -15.55 12.43
C ASP A 235 3.26 -16.36 12.28
N ASP A 236 3.67 -16.64 11.03
CA ASP A 236 4.98 -17.23 10.71
C ASP A 236 6.08 -16.18 10.90
N VAL A 237 6.41 -15.91 12.17
CA VAL A 237 7.39 -14.89 12.57
C VAL A 237 8.73 -15.07 11.83
N PRO A 238 9.35 -16.27 11.77
CA PRO A 238 10.59 -16.45 11.01
C PRO A 238 10.49 -16.01 9.55
N TYR A 239 9.40 -16.37 8.87
CA TYR A 239 9.18 -15.93 7.49
C TYR A 239 9.09 -14.42 7.38
N TRP A 240 8.30 -13.77 8.23
CA TRP A 240 8.06 -12.31 8.16
C TRP A 240 9.27 -11.48 8.58
N GLN A 241 10.12 -11.97 9.49
CA GLN A 241 11.40 -11.33 9.81
C GLN A 241 12.33 -11.30 8.58
N GLU A 242 12.36 -12.38 7.79
CA GLU A 242 13.19 -12.47 6.59
C GLU A 242 12.51 -11.82 5.35
N ASN A 243 11.19 -11.85 5.27
CA ASN A 243 10.42 -11.51 4.07
C ASN A 243 9.38 -10.44 4.38
N ASN A 244 9.82 -9.19 4.45
CA ASN A 244 8.95 -8.03 4.64
C ASN A 244 9.27 -6.88 3.67
N PHE A 245 8.56 -5.76 3.86
CA PHE A 245 8.94 -4.44 3.37
C PHE A 245 9.43 -3.63 4.57
N TYR A 246 10.69 -3.23 4.54
CA TYR A 246 11.34 -2.47 5.61
C TYR A 246 11.24 -0.96 5.35
N TYR A 247 10.99 -0.20 6.41
CA TYR A 247 10.94 1.26 6.41
C TYR A 247 11.87 1.81 7.49
N ASP A 248 12.80 2.68 7.08
CA ASP A 248 13.82 3.26 7.96
C ASP A 248 13.20 4.07 9.11
N PHE A 249 12.08 4.75 8.85
CA PHE A 249 11.38 5.55 9.86
C PHE A 249 10.91 4.65 11.01
N GLN A 250 11.58 4.81 12.15
CA GLN A 250 11.33 4.05 13.39
C GLN A 250 11.41 2.52 13.21
N LYS A 251 12.26 2.07 12.27
CA LYS A 251 12.60 0.65 12.04
C LYS A 251 11.37 -0.27 11.96
N SER A 252 10.43 0.05 11.08
CA SER A 252 9.18 -0.70 10.95
C SER A 252 9.21 -1.64 9.74
N ILE A 253 8.44 -2.73 9.82
CA ILE A 253 8.20 -3.65 8.70
C ILE A 253 6.71 -3.72 8.40
N SER A 254 6.32 -4.22 7.22
CA SER A 254 4.90 -4.45 6.91
C SER A 254 4.65 -5.75 6.15
N PHE A 255 3.46 -6.31 6.32
CA PHE A 255 2.97 -7.49 5.59
C PHE A 255 2.82 -7.22 4.09
N TRP A 256 2.40 -6.01 3.72
CA TRP A 256 2.09 -5.63 2.35
C TRP A 256 2.21 -4.12 2.18
N ARG A 257 2.25 -3.64 0.94
CA ARG A 257 2.24 -2.21 0.64
C ARG A 257 1.24 -1.90 -0.46
N TRP A 258 0.35 -0.95 -0.20
CA TRP A 258 -0.68 -0.48 -1.12
C TRP A 258 -0.24 0.84 -1.76
N GLY A 259 -0.25 0.93 -3.08
CA GLY A 259 0.18 2.14 -3.79
C GLY A 259 -0.52 2.31 -5.13
N GLY A 260 -0.40 3.51 -5.70
CA GLY A 260 -1.13 3.91 -6.89
C GLY A 260 -2.31 4.84 -6.57
N GLN A 261 -3.46 4.68 -7.20
CA GLN A 261 -4.57 5.63 -7.06
C GLN A 261 -5.96 5.03 -7.06
N ASP A 262 -6.91 5.75 -6.46
CA ASP A 262 -8.34 5.39 -6.43
C ASP A 262 -8.57 4.00 -5.82
N ILE A 263 -8.07 3.83 -4.59
CA ILE A 263 -8.13 2.58 -3.84
C ILE A 263 -9.25 2.68 -2.81
N LYS A 264 -10.25 1.82 -2.92
CA LYS A 264 -11.36 1.78 -1.97
C LYS A 264 -11.52 0.40 -1.36
N ILE A 265 -11.51 0.34 -0.04
CA ILE A 265 -11.76 -0.86 0.74
C ILE A 265 -13.04 -0.61 1.55
N PHE A 266 -14.03 -1.48 1.44
CA PHE A 266 -15.26 -1.33 2.21
C PHE A 266 -15.87 -2.68 2.56
N GLY A 267 -16.80 -2.70 3.50
CA GLY A 267 -17.59 -3.89 3.82
C GLY A 267 -17.88 -3.97 5.29
N THR A 268 -18.13 -5.17 5.78
CA THR A 268 -18.43 -5.46 7.20
C THR A 268 -17.50 -6.50 7.82
N GLY A 269 -16.46 -6.88 7.08
CA GLY A 269 -15.53 -7.93 7.40
C GLY A 269 -14.38 -7.49 8.31
N VAL A 270 -13.43 -8.40 8.49
CA VAL A 270 -12.31 -8.26 9.43
C VAL A 270 -10.98 -8.36 8.68
N LEU A 271 -10.09 -7.40 8.92
CA LEU A 271 -8.68 -7.45 8.57
C LEU A 271 -7.89 -7.80 9.84
N ASN A 272 -7.40 -9.03 9.93
CA ASN A 272 -6.82 -9.62 11.14
C ASN A 272 -5.30 -9.81 11.00
N GLY A 273 -4.52 -9.09 11.83
CA GLY A 273 -3.06 -9.16 11.85
C GLY A 273 -2.49 -10.35 12.62
N ASN A 274 -3.33 -11.13 13.32
CA ASN A 274 -2.93 -12.29 14.12
C ASN A 274 -1.82 -11.97 15.14
N GLY A 275 -1.94 -10.82 15.82
CA GLY A 275 -0.89 -10.21 16.65
C GLY A 275 -0.44 -10.95 17.91
N GLN A 276 -1.18 -11.94 18.42
CA GLN A 276 -0.91 -12.48 19.77
C GLN A 276 0.52 -13.03 19.95
N ARG A 277 1.01 -13.79 18.96
CA ARG A 277 2.37 -14.33 19.00
C ARG A 277 3.41 -13.20 19.03
N TRP A 278 3.18 -12.17 18.23
CA TRP A 278 4.04 -10.99 18.16
C TRP A 278 4.10 -10.24 19.49
N TYR A 279 2.98 -10.09 20.19
CA TYR A 279 2.95 -9.45 21.51
C TYR A 279 3.76 -10.25 22.53
N ASN A 280 3.62 -11.58 22.53
CA ASN A 280 4.34 -12.46 23.44
C ASN A 280 5.85 -12.39 23.22
N GLU A 281 6.30 -12.43 21.97
CA GLU A 281 7.73 -12.40 21.64
C GLU A 281 8.35 -11.00 21.86
N PHE A 282 7.57 -9.92 21.71
CA PHE A 282 8.02 -8.56 21.96
C PHE A 282 7.90 -8.10 23.42
N ALA A 283 7.32 -8.92 24.30
CA ALA A 283 7.14 -8.55 25.70
C ALA A 283 8.49 -8.20 26.37
N GLY A 284 8.56 -7.02 26.98
CA GLY A 284 9.79 -6.49 27.60
C GLY A 284 10.76 -5.79 26.64
N GLN A 285 10.44 -5.70 25.34
CA GLN A 285 11.24 -4.97 24.35
C GLN A 285 10.64 -3.57 24.07
N GLU A 286 11.43 -2.73 23.40
CA GLU A 286 11.08 -1.37 23.00
C GLU A 286 11.43 -1.11 21.52
N ILE A 287 10.52 -0.46 20.78
CA ILE A 287 10.66 -0.33 19.31
C ILE A 287 11.83 0.56 18.90
N LEU A 288 12.12 1.58 19.72
CA LEU A 288 13.20 2.54 19.51
C LEU A 288 14.52 2.12 20.20
N ASP A 289 14.62 0.93 20.77
CA ASP A 289 15.92 0.41 21.26
C ASP A 289 16.89 0.30 20.05
N PRO A 290 18.07 0.92 20.11
CA PRO A 290 19.09 0.79 19.06
C PRO A 290 19.45 -0.66 18.73
N ASN A 291 19.36 -1.57 19.71
CA ASN A 291 19.70 -2.98 19.59
C ASN A 291 18.50 -3.87 19.23
N ASN A 292 17.29 -3.30 19.07
CA ASN A 292 16.14 -4.08 18.64
C ASN A 292 16.35 -4.60 17.21
N ASP A 293 16.39 -5.92 17.07
CA ASP A 293 16.45 -6.66 15.81
C ASP A 293 15.15 -7.44 15.51
N TYR A 294 14.14 -7.30 16.38
CA TYR A 294 12.83 -7.91 16.23
C TYR A 294 11.79 -6.89 15.75
N TYR A 295 11.56 -6.86 14.45
CA TYR A 295 10.59 -5.95 13.85
C TYR A 295 9.21 -6.59 13.73
N ARG A 296 8.15 -5.82 13.97
CA ARG A 296 6.76 -6.30 13.91
C ARG A 296 6.03 -5.68 12.72
N PRO A 297 5.25 -6.47 11.96
CA PRO A 297 4.60 -5.97 10.75
C PRO A 297 3.40 -5.08 11.03
N ILE A 298 3.36 -3.95 10.33
CA ILE A 298 2.22 -3.03 10.24
C ILE A 298 1.10 -3.70 9.44
N LEU A 299 -0.14 -3.61 9.95
CA LEU A 299 -1.30 -4.29 9.39
C LEU A 299 -1.76 -3.71 8.04
N PHE A 300 -1.87 -2.40 7.92
CA PHE A 300 -2.25 -1.71 6.69
C PHE A 300 -1.30 -0.55 6.41
N LEU A 301 -0.59 -0.64 5.29
CA LEU A 301 0.38 0.39 4.89
C LEU A 301 0.11 0.89 3.48
N THR A 302 0.08 2.20 3.29
CA THR A 302 0.10 2.83 1.96
C THR A 302 1.45 3.47 1.67
N GLU A 303 1.92 3.34 0.43
CA GLU A 303 3.16 3.92 -0.08
C GLU A 303 2.86 4.54 -1.44
N ASN A 304 3.14 5.85 -1.60
CA ASN A 304 2.92 6.57 -2.86
C ASN A 304 1.49 6.38 -3.40
N ALA A 305 0.51 6.54 -2.51
CA ALA A 305 -0.90 6.31 -2.81
C ALA A 305 -1.69 7.62 -2.84
N THR A 306 -2.65 7.74 -3.76
CA THR A 306 -3.56 8.90 -3.83
C THR A 306 -5.03 8.47 -3.84
N ARG A 307 -5.89 9.18 -3.10
CA ARG A 307 -7.33 8.88 -2.98
C ARG A 307 -7.59 7.47 -2.46
N ILE A 308 -7.29 7.28 -1.17
CA ILE A 308 -7.52 6.03 -0.43
C ILE A 308 -8.77 6.19 0.43
N SER A 309 -9.67 5.22 0.38
CA SER A 309 -10.87 5.20 1.22
C SER A 309 -11.07 3.84 1.86
N VAL A 310 -11.19 3.81 3.19
CA VAL A 310 -11.48 2.61 3.98
C VAL A 310 -12.77 2.83 4.77
N GLU A 311 -13.73 1.91 4.65
CA GLU A 311 -15.05 2.11 5.24
C GLU A 311 -15.69 0.83 5.82
N GLY A 312 -16.22 0.91 7.06
CA GLY A 312 -17.11 -0.11 7.63
C GLY A 312 -16.44 -1.38 8.17
N ILE A 313 -15.14 -1.59 7.90
CA ILE A 313 -14.43 -2.81 8.28
C ILE A 313 -13.91 -2.76 9.72
N THR A 314 -13.62 -3.94 10.27
CA THR A 314 -12.86 -4.08 11.52
C THR A 314 -11.40 -4.41 11.23
N GLN A 315 -10.47 -3.71 11.87
CA GLN A 315 -9.04 -4.03 11.89
C GLN A 315 -8.69 -4.61 13.26
N LEU A 316 -8.22 -5.85 13.26
CA LEU A 316 -8.10 -6.66 14.46
C LEU A 316 -6.65 -7.12 14.67
N ASN A 317 -6.15 -6.94 15.90
CA ASN A 317 -4.90 -7.51 16.39
C ASN A 317 -3.70 -7.27 15.46
N SER A 318 -3.45 -6.00 15.15
CA SER A 318 -2.22 -5.60 14.45
C SER A 318 -0.99 -5.92 15.31
N PRO A 319 0.05 -6.59 14.76
CA PRO A 319 1.30 -6.86 15.49
C PRO A 319 2.04 -5.62 15.98
N CYS A 320 1.91 -4.51 15.24
CA CYS A 320 2.50 -3.19 15.50
C CYS A 320 1.44 -2.13 15.13
N TRP A 321 1.85 -0.95 14.63
CA TRP A 321 0.95 0.08 14.12
C TRP A 321 -0.09 -0.51 13.16
N THR A 322 -1.33 -0.08 13.31
CA THR A 322 -2.46 -0.62 12.55
C THR A 322 -2.49 -0.01 11.15
N ASN A 323 -2.43 1.32 11.05
CA ASN A 323 -2.44 2.03 9.78
C ASN A 323 -1.22 2.94 9.70
N PHE A 324 -0.41 2.79 8.65
CA PHE A 324 0.70 3.70 8.37
C PHE A 324 0.66 4.21 6.94
N PHE A 325 0.57 5.52 6.76
CA PHE A 325 0.48 6.14 5.45
C PHE A 325 1.79 6.85 5.11
N VAL A 326 2.44 6.43 4.03
CA VAL A 326 3.74 6.96 3.60
C VAL A 326 3.59 7.64 2.25
N GLN A 327 4.03 8.90 2.14
CA GLN A 327 4.05 9.65 0.87
C GLN A 327 2.68 9.60 0.16
N SER A 328 1.61 9.77 0.92
CA SER A 328 0.24 9.52 0.45
C SER A 328 -0.60 10.78 0.47
N LYS A 329 -1.62 10.83 -0.38
CA LYS A 329 -2.51 11.99 -0.51
C LYS A 329 -3.99 11.59 -0.50
N ASP A 330 -4.83 12.40 0.14
CA ASP A 330 -6.28 12.20 0.21
C ASP A 330 -6.64 10.82 0.78
N VAL A 331 -6.21 10.55 2.01
CA VAL A 331 -6.50 9.32 2.76
C VAL A 331 -7.76 9.53 3.61
N SER A 332 -8.72 8.61 3.55
CA SER A 332 -9.96 8.70 4.30
C SER A 332 -10.40 7.39 4.95
N PHE A 333 -10.79 7.47 6.21
CA PHE A 333 -11.35 6.37 7.00
C PHE A 333 -12.71 6.79 7.56
N ASN A 334 -13.72 5.94 7.42
CA ASN A 334 -15.05 6.19 7.94
C ASN A 334 -15.69 4.92 8.52
N ASP A 335 -16.28 5.01 9.71
CA ASP A 335 -16.97 3.85 10.34
C ASP A 335 -16.07 2.62 10.47
N VAL A 336 -14.80 2.83 10.85
CA VAL A 336 -13.83 1.75 11.05
C VAL A 336 -13.71 1.44 12.54
N PHE A 337 -13.59 0.15 12.86
CA PHE A 337 -13.27 -0.29 14.21
C PHE A 337 -11.87 -0.88 14.27
N ILE A 338 -11.01 -0.31 15.12
CA ILE A 338 -9.65 -0.79 15.34
C ILE A 338 -9.56 -1.35 16.76
N HIS A 339 -9.14 -2.61 16.89
CA HIS A 339 -8.95 -3.21 18.21
C HIS A 339 -7.75 -4.15 18.22
N ALA A 340 -6.86 -3.98 19.20
CA ALA A 340 -5.82 -4.94 19.55
C ALA A 340 -6.06 -5.44 20.99
N PHE A 341 -6.23 -6.75 21.16
CA PHE A 341 -6.36 -7.37 22.47
C PHE A 341 -5.31 -8.46 22.67
N SER A 342 -4.78 -8.57 23.89
CA SER A 342 -3.92 -9.67 24.28
C SER A 342 -4.66 -10.66 25.17
N THR A 343 -4.47 -11.95 24.91
CA THR A 343 -4.86 -13.04 25.81
C THR A 343 -3.83 -13.29 26.91
N ASN A 344 -2.73 -12.53 26.92
CA ASN A 344 -1.66 -12.63 27.91
C ASN A 344 -1.42 -11.26 28.56
N LYS A 345 -1.77 -11.13 29.85
CA LYS A 345 -1.65 -9.89 30.62
C LYS A 345 -0.22 -9.36 30.78
N SER A 346 0.78 -10.21 30.57
CA SER A 346 2.20 -9.81 30.62
C SER A 346 2.74 -9.38 29.25
N ALA A 347 1.90 -9.43 28.21
CA ALA A 347 2.26 -9.15 26.83
C ALA A 347 1.17 -8.29 26.19
N GLU A 348 1.09 -7.03 26.59
CA GLU A 348 0.17 -6.05 26.01
C GLU A 348 0.51 -5.76 24.54
N PRO A 349 -0.47 -5.35 23.71
CA PRO A 349 -0.25 -5.00 22.32
C PRO A 349 0.49 -3.65 22.20
N LYS A 350 1.75 -3.57 22.66
CA LYS A 350 2.58 -2.37 22.62
C LYS A 350 2.71 -1.82 21.20
N ASN A 351 2.70 -0.50 21.03
CA ASN A 351 2.85 0.16 19.72
C ASN A 351 1.83 -0.33 18.68
N SER A 352 0.59 -0.56 19.10
CA SER A 352 -0.52 -0.95 18.21
C SER A 352 -1.33 0.25 17.74
N ASP A 353 -0.66 1.38 17.51
CA ASP A 353 -1.19 2.68 17.14
C ASP A 353 -2.34 2.56 16.12
N GLY A 354 -3.39 3.39 16.28
CA GLY A 354 -4.54 3.38 15.39
C GLY A 354 -4.20 3.92 14.00
N PHE A 355 -3.60 5.12 13.96
CA PHE A 355 -3.26 5.83 12.73
C PHE A 355 -1.91 6.55 12.85
N ASP A 356 -0.99 6.24 11.96
CA ASP A 356 0.28 6.93 11.77
C ASP A 356 0.41 7.43 10.34
N SER A 357 1.13 8.54 10.16
CA SER A 357 1.37 9.10 8.83
C SER A 357 2.75 9.71 8.72
N LEU A 358 3.36 9.62 7.54
CA LEU A 358 4.66 10.19 7.20
C LEU A 358 4.61 10.77 5.78
N ASN A 359 4.83 12.08 5.65
CA ASN A 359 4.70 12.81 4.37
C ASN A 359 3.30 12.64 3.76
N VAL A 360 2.26 13.12 4.45
CA VAL A 360 0.86 12.95 4.04
C VAL A 360 0.15 14.28 3.91
N ASP A 361 -0.55 14.46 2.79
CA ASP A 361 -1.41 15.63 2.53
C ASP A 361 -2.87 15.19 2.43
N GLY A 362 -3.70 15.60 3.39
CA GLY A 362 -5.11 15.21 3.43
C GLY A 362 -5.30 13.87 4.14
N LEU A 363 -5.56 13.92 5.44
CA LEU A 363 -5.90 12.76 6.26
C LEU A 363 -7.23 12.98 6.97
N ARG A 364 -8.25 12.20 6.61
CA ARG A 364 -9.59 12.30 7.15
C ARG A 364 -9.98 11.04 7.92
N VAL A 365 -10.33 11.16 9.20
CA VAL A 365 -10.81 10.03 10.02
C VAL A 365 -12.15 10.40 10.65
N THR A 366 -13.21 9.66 10.33
CA THR A 366 -14.55 9.93 10.86
C THR A 366 -15.24 8.69 11.42
N ASN A 367 -16.09 8.88 12.43
CA ASN A 367 -16.97 7.84 12.99
C ASN A 367 -16.21 6.57 13.38
N THR A 368 -14.99 6.71 13.89
CA THR A 368 -14.05 5.60 14.09
C THR A 368 -13.92 5.30 15.57
N ARG A 369 -13.72 4.02 15.90
CA ARG A 369 -13.47 3.56 17.27
C ARG A 369 -12.12 2.85 17.32
N VAL A 370 -11.30 3.17 18.32
CA VAL A 370 -9.94 2.65 18.47
C VAL A 370 -9.75 2.16 19.90
N ASN A 371 -9.40 0.89 20.06
CA ASN A 371 -9.05 0.28 21.33
C ASN A 371 -7.73 -0.48 21.18
N VAL A 372 -6.62 0.18 21.50
CA VAL A 372 -5.27 -0.34 21.21
C VAL A 372 -4.36 -0.14 22.43
N GLY A 373 -3.07 -0.44 22.30
CA GLY A 373 -2.08 -0.31 23.38
C GLY A 373 -1.10 0.86 23.22
N ASP A 374 -1.39 1.82 22.33
CA ASP A 374 -0.57 3.01 22.09
C ASP A 374 -1.43 4.17 21.52
N ASP A 375 -0.87 5.11 20.75
CA ASP A 375 -1.58 6.28 20.25
C ASP A 375 -2.85 5.92 19.45
N CYS A 376 -3.93 6.66 19.69
CA CYS A 376 -5.17 6.52 18.93
C CYS A 376 -5.01 7.08 17.50
N PHE A 377 -4.36 8.24 17.41
CA PHE A 377 -4.09 8.97 16.18
C PHE A 377 -2.80 9.76 16.35
N SER A 378 -1.81 9.50 15.48
CA SER A 378 -0.42 9.91 15.65
C SER A 378 0.23 10.37 14.34
N PRO A 379 -0.16 11.54 13.80
CA PRO A 379 0.50 12.04 12.60
C PRO A 379 1.96 12.33 12.91
N LYS A 380 2.87 11.80 12.08
CA LYS A 380 4.33 11.99 12.18
C LYS A 380 4.76 13.08 11.17
N PRO A 381 6.08 13.28 10.92
CA PRO A 381 6.56 14.37 10.08
C PRO A 381 5.86 14.55 8.74
N ASN A 382 5.73 15.82 8.38
CA ASN A 382 5.18 16.32 7.12
C ASN A 382 3.74 15.85 6.85
N THR A 383 2.91 15.87 7.89
CA THR A 383 1.47 15.60 7.76
C THR A 383 0.69 16.91 7.80
N THR A 384 -0.10 17.19 6.76
CA THR A 384 -0.90 18.41 6.64
C THR A 384 -2.35 18.14 6.26
N ASN A 385 -3.23 19.10 6.54
CA ASN A 385 -4.65 19.06 6.16
C ASN A 385 -5.36 17.85 6.79
N ILE A 386 -5.40 17.85 8.12
CA ILE A 386 -5.94 16.77 8.95
C ILE A 386 -7.35 17.14 9.40
N PHE A 387 -8.30 16.21 9.22
CA PHE A 387 -9.66 16.34 9.75
C PHE A 387 -10.05 15.07 10.50
N VAL A 388 -10.35 15.21 11.79
CA VAL A 388 -10.81 14.11 12.64
C VAL A 388 -12.14 14.49 13.26
N GLN A 389 -13.15 13.63 13.13
CA GLN A 389 -14.45 13.86 13.75
C GLN A 389 -15.13 12.58 14.25
N ASN A 390 -15.77 12.63 15.42
CA ASN A 390 -16.47 11.48 16.00
C ASN A 390 -15.53 10.27 16.18
N LEU A 391 -14.43 10.49 16.90
CA LEU A 391 -13.42 9.47 17.21
C LEU A 391 -13.58 9.03 18.66
N LEU A 392 -13.68 7.73 18.90
CA LEU A 392 -13.61 7.14 20.24
C LEU A 392 -12.30 6.41 20.41
N CYS A 393 -11.52 6.81 21.41
CA CYS A 393 -10.25 6.23 21.78
C CYS A 393 -10.38 5.61 23.17
N ASN A 394 -10.12 4.31 23.30
CA ASN A 394 -10.11 3.61 24.58
C ASN A 394 -8.75 2.96 24.82
N ASN A 395 -8.21 3.05 26.03
CA ASN A 395 -6.94 2.42 26.42
C ASN A 395 -5.72 2.90 25.60
N THR A 396 -5.76 4.12 25.08
CA THR A 396 -4.74 4.63 24.15
C THR A 396 -3.73 5.60 24.79
N HIS A 397 -2.68 5.96 24.06
CA HIS A 397 -1.78 7.06 24.39
C HIS A 397 -2.25 8.42 23.82
N GLY A 398 -3.51 8.51 23.38
CA GLY A 398 -4.18 9.76 23.04
C GLY A 398 -4.21 10.11 21.56
N VAL A 399 -4.73 11.31 21.28
CA VAL A 399 -4.65 11.95 19.96
C VAL A 399 -3.42 12.86 19.98
N SER A 400 -2.34 12.32 19.45
CA SER A 400 -0.98 12.74 19.69
C SER A 400 -0.34 13.30 18.43
N MET A 401 -0.14 14.60 18.29
CA MET A 401 0.66 15.12 17.18
C MET A 401 2.14 14.78 17.41
N GLY A 402 2.73 13.98 16.53
CA GLY A 402 4.13 13.60 16.54
C GLY A 402 4.43 12.20 17.10
N SER A 403 5.63 11.93 17.58
CA SER A 403 6.71 12.90 17.76
C SER A 403 7.31 13.38 16.45
N ILE A 404 7.77 14.63 16.45
CA ILE A 404 8.50 15.25 15.34
C ILE A 404 9.81 15.89 15.82
N GLY A 405 10.72 16.17 14.88
CA GLY A 405 12.05 16.68 15.15
C GLY A 405 13.03 15.57 15.55
N GLN A 406 12.76 14.31 15.21
CA GLN A 406 13.57 13.19 15.69
C GLN A 406 14.97 13.14 15.05
N TYR A 407 15.07 13.43 13.75
CA TYR A 407 16.28 13.14 12.97
C TYR A 407 17.11 14.39 12.67
N PRO A 408 18.44 14.38 12.90
CA PRO A 408 19.33 15.53 12.69
C PRO A 408 19.18 16.20 11.33
N GLY A 409 19.01 17.52 11.34
CA GLY A 409 18.97 18.32 10.11
C GLY A 409 17.72 18.12 9.25
N VAL A 410 16.77 17.28 9.68
CA VAL A 410 15.49 17.10 9.01
C VAL A 410 14.50 18.14 9.51
N MET A 411 13.81 18.79 8.57
CA MET A 411 12.68 19.66 8.87
C MET A 411 11.41 18.83 8.92
N ASP A 412 10.74 18.84 10.07
CA ASP A 412 9.46 18.14 10.27
C ASP A 412 8.33 19.13 10.51
N ILE A 413 7.19 18.96 9.84
CA ILE A 413 6.00 19.76 10.10
C ILE A 413 4.76 18.93 10.39
N ILE A 414 3.88 19.45 11.25
CA ILE A 414 2.47 19.03 11.34
C ILE A 414 1.62 20.29 11.30
N GLU A 415 0.78 20.45 10.28
CA GLU A 415 0.01 21.69 10.10
C GLU A 415 -1.45 21.47 9.66
N HIS A 416 -2.31 22.39 10.06
CA HIS A 416 -3.71 22.46 9.63
C HIS A 416 -4.51 21.23 10.07
N ALA A 417 -4.65 21.04 11.37
CA ALA A 417 -5.46 19.97 11.94
C ALA A 417 -6.71 20.53 12.63
N TYR A 418 -7.87 19.97 12.28
CA TYR A 418 -9.13 20.22 12.97
C TYR A 418 -9.67 18.89 13.51
N ILE A 419 -9.70 18.79 14.84
CA ILE A 419 -10.04 17.57 15.58
C ILE A 419 -11.25 17.90 16.44
N GLU A 420 -12.38 17.27 16.16
CA GLU A 420 -13.65 17.61 16.79
C GLU A 420 -14.44 16.39 17.27
N ASN A 421 -15.18 16.52 18.38
CA ASN A 421 -16.05 15.46 18.90
C ASN A 421 -15.27 14.16 19.14
N VAL A 422 -14.27 14.22 20.01
CA VAL A 422 -13.43 13.07 20.37
C VAL A 422 -13.72 12.65 21.80
N THR A 423 -13.88 11.35 22.02
CA THR A 423 -13.99 10.76 23.36
C THR A 423 -12.76 9.91 23.66
N LEU A 424 -12.05 10.23 24.73
CA LEU A 424 -10.85 9.53 25.20
C LEU A 424 -11.13 8.89 26.56
N LEU A 425 -11.01 7.56 26.64
CA LEU A 425 -11.32 6.77 27.82
C LEU A 425 -10.12 5.94 28.24
N ASN A 426 -9.86 5.86 29.55
CA ASN A 426 -8.92 4.91 30.13
C ASN A 426 -7.49 5.01 29.53
N GLY A 427 -7.09 6.20 29.09
CA GLY A 427 -5.84 6.40 28.35
C GLY A 427 -4.68 6.89 29.22
N GLN A 428 -3.48 6.88 28.64
CA GLN A 428 -2.34 7.57 29.26
C GLN A 428 -2.38 9.07 28.97
N ASN A 429 -2.76 9.47 27.75
CA ASN A 429 -2.83 10.88 27.38
C ASN A 429 -4.12 11.16 26.61
N GLY A 430 -4.59 12.40 26.69
CA GLY A 430 -5.73 12.86 25.91
C GLY A 430 -5.30 13.56 24.62
N ALA A 431 -5.44 14.88 24.58
CA ALA A 431 -4.91 15.71 23.48
C ALA A 431 -3.43 16.01 23.73
N ARG A 432 -2.54 15.56 22.85
CA ARG A 432 -1.09 15.59 23.09
C ARG A 432 -0.31 16.15 21.91
N LEU A 433 0.71 16.97 22.19
CA LEU A 433 1.70 17.47 21.23
C LEU A 433 3.10 17.04 21.68
N LYS A 434 3.91 16.45 20.79
CA LYS A 434 5.21 15.88 21.14
C LYS A 434 6.31 16.30 20.19
N ALA A 435 7.40 16.86 20.71
CA ALA A 435 8.58 17.20 19.93
C ALA A 435 9.87 16.74 20.63
N TRP A 436 10.80 16.20 19.84
CA TRP A 436 12.11 15.78 20.35
C TRP A 436 12.98 17.00 20.71
N ALA A 437 13.84 16.78 21.72
CA ALA A 437 14.95 17.63 22.10
C ALA A 437 16.23 16.77 22.18
N GLY A 438 17.40 17.38 22.33
CA GLY A 438 18.67 16.66 22.45
C GLY A 438 19.74 17.08 21.44
N GLN A 439 20.92 16.45 21.53
CA GLN A 439 22.11 16.86 20.77
C GLN A 439 21.99 16.67 19.26
N ALA A 440 21.24 15.64 18.86
CA ALA A 440 21.17 15.15 17.48
C ALA A 440 19.69 15.03 17.07
N VAL A 441 19.02 16.17 16.96
CA VAL A 441 17.60 16.26 16.62
C VAL A 441 17.36 17.13 15.39
N GLY A 442 16.18 16.97 14.81
CA GLY A 442 15.67 17.82 13.74
C GLY A 442 15.12 19.14 14.24
N TYR A 443 14.51 19.89 13.33
CA TYR A 443 13.86 21.17 13.59
C TYR A 443 12.51 21.20 12.89
N GLY A 444 11.66 22.18 13.20
CA GLY A 444 10.36 22.20 12.54
C GLY A 444 9.28 23.00 13.22
N ARG A 445 8.03 22.60 12.99
CA ARG A 445 6.88 23.23 13.64
C ARG A 445 5.64 22.35 13.72
N ILE A 446 4.89 22.52 14.79
CA ILE A 446 3.48 22.14 14.92
C ILE A 446 2.67 23.42 14.87
N ASN A 447 1.77 23.56 13.90
CA ASN A 447 1.11 24.84 13.67
C ASN A 447 -0.33 24.72 13.19
N ASN A 448 -1.20 25.61 13.71
CA ASN A 448 -2.62 25.67 13.35
C ASN A 448 -3.35 24.34 13.62
N ILE A 449 -3.44 24.00 14.89
CA ILE A 449 -4.07 22.78 15.40
C ILE A 449 -5.23 23.17 16.32
N THR A 450 -6.41 22.62 16.06
CA THR A 450 -7.60 22.81 16.91
C THR A 450 -8.09 21.47 17.42
N TYR A 451 -8.16 21.34 18.74
CA TYR A 451 -8.88 20.30 19.47
C TYR A 451 -10.16 20.91 20.02
N LYS A 452 -11.32 20.44 19.57
CA LYS A 452 -12.63 20.99 19.93
C LYS A 452 -13.62 19.92 20.36
N ASN A 453 -14.42 20.20 21.39
CA ASN A 453 -15.44 19.27 21.89
C ASN A 453 -14.82 17.92 22.24
N ILE A 454 -13.87 17.92 23.17
CA ILE A 454 -13.14 16.72 23.58
C ILE A 454 -13.66 16.29 24.95
N HIS A 455 -14.13 15.04 25.05
CA HIS A 455 -14.50 14.44 26.31
C HIS A 455 -13.42 13.44 26.75
N ILE A 456 -12.89 13.61 27.96
CA ILE A 456 -11.79 12.81 28.49
C ILE A 456 -12.22 12.21 29.82
N GLU A 457 -12.14 10.89 29.97
CA GLU A 457 -12.46 10.20 31.22
C GLU A 457 -11.37 9.21 31.59
N ASN A 458 -11.03 9.17 32.88
CA ASN A 458 -10.07 8.23 33.45
C ASN A 458 -8.74 8.17 32.67
N THR A 459 -8.21 9.34 32.30
CA THR A 459 -6.97 9.46 31.50
C THR A 459 -5.86 10.11 32.31
N ASP A 460 -4.64 9.56 32.29
CA ASP A 460 -3.55 10.02 33.17
C ASP A 460 -3.18 11.49 32.97
N ALA A 461 -2.96 11.90 31.71
CA ALA A 461 -2.62 13.27 31.33
C ALA A 461 -3.58 13.80 30.24
N PRO A 462 -4.67 14.49 30.62
CA PRO A 462 -5.72 14.86 29.67
C PRO A 462 -5.26 15.81 28.53
N VAL A 463 -4.46 16.83 28.84
CA VAL A 463 -3.93 17.76 27.84
C VAL A 463 -2.42 17.89 28.04
N VAL A 464 -1.64 17.65 26.98
CA VAL A 464 -0.18 17.58 27.07
C VAL A 464 0.48 18.33 25.92
N LEU A 465 1.48 19.13 26.24
CA LEU A 465 2.49 19.61 25.29
C LEU A 465 3.84 19.28 25.90
N ASP A 466 4.59 18.40 25.22
CA ASP A 466 5.90 17.90 25.65
C ASP A 466 6.93 18.16 24.53
N GLN A 467 7.80 19.13 24.76
CA GLN A 467 8.95 19.43 23.89
C GLN A 467 10.28 18.90 24.42
N CYS A 468 10.27 18.09 25.49
CA CYS A 468 11.42 17.35 25.98
C CYS A 468 11.17 15.85 25.83
N TYR A 469 10.58 15.47 24.68
CA TYR A 469 9.99 14.17 24.47
C TYR A 469 10.98 13.01 24.58
N PHE A 470 10.44 11.86 24.97
CA PHE A 470 11.13 10.58 25.19
C PHE A 470 11.89 10.49 26.51
N ASN A 471 11.32 11.08 27.56
CA ASN A 471 11.84 11.09 28.94
C ASN A 471 13.27 11.66 29.02
N ILE A 472 13.54 12.73 28.29
CA ILE A 472 14.81 13.43 28.37
C ILE A 472 14.88 14.19 29.68
N GLU A 473 16.01 14.07 30.39
CA GLU A 473 16.25 14.79 31.63
C GLU A 473 16.15 16.31 31.43
N ALA A 474 15.51 17.01 32.36
CA ALA A 474 15.27 18.46 32.25
C ALA A 474 16.57 19.26 32.01
N ALA A 475 17.68 18.86 32.66
CA ALA A 475 18.99 19.48 32.47
C ALA A 475 19.56 19.25 31.05
N GLU A 476 19.30 18.09 30.45
CA GLU A 476 19.70 17.80 29.08
C GLU A 476 18.84 18.59 28.08
N CYS A 477 17.52 18.62 28.28
CA CYS A 477 16.62 19.43 27.45
C CYS A 477 16.95 20.92 27.55
N ALA A 478 17.32 21.44 28.74
CA ALA A 478 17.75 22.83 28.89
C ALA A 478 19.07 23.13 28.16
N ARG A 479 19.99 22.17 28.09
CA ARG A 479 21.25 22.31 27.37
C ARG A 479 21.09 22.16 25.85
N TYR A 480 20.15 21.31 25.43
CA TYR A 480 19.87 20.98 24.03
C TYR A 480 18.35 21.00 23.77
N PRO A 481 17.74 22.20 23.73
CA PRO A 481 16.28 22.31 23.64
C PRO A 481 15.75 21.88 22.28
N SER A 482 14.43 21.67 22.22
CA SER A 482 13.76 21.38 20.95
C SER A 482 13.89 22.55 19.99
N GLN A 483 14.10 22.23 18.71
CA GLN A 483 14.10 23.19 17.61
C GLN A 483 12.77 23.17 16.84
N VAL A 484 11.72 22.64 17.46
CA VAL A 484 10.35 22.63 16.93
C VAL A 484 9.58 23.79 17.53
N ASN A 485 8.99 24.63 16.71
CA ASN A 485 8.09 25.68 17.18
C ASN A 485 6.66 25.14 17.31
N VAL A 486 5.93 25.55 18.35
CA VAL A 486 4.52 25.17 18.53
C VAL A 486 3.67 26.43 18.56
N THR A 487 2.89 26.66 17.50
CA THR A 487 2.17 27.92 17.33
C THR A 487 0.72 27.74 16.91
N ASN A 488 -0.15 28.65 17.31
CA ASN A 488 -1.56 28.67 16.89
C ASN A 488 -2.28 27.35 17.25
N ILE A 489 -2.29 27.04 18.54
CA ILE A 489 -2.93 25.84 19.08
C ILE A 489 -4.18 26.26 19.86
N ILE A 490 -5.30 25.62 19.57
CA ILE A 490 -6.56 25.86 20.28
C ILE A 490 -7.02 24.55 20.91
N PHE A 491 -7.18 24.56 22.22
CA PHE A 491 -7.91 23.58 23.00
C PHE A 491 -9.24 24.23 23.44
N GLU A 492 -10.36 23.80 22.85
CA GLU A 492 -11.67 24.43 23.05
C GLU A 492 -12.70 23.39 23.49
N ASN A 493 -13.45 23.68 24.56
CA ASN A 493 -14.54 22.84 25.05
C ASN A 493 -14.05 21.41 25.36
N ILE A 494 -13.15 21.30 26.34
CA ILE A 494 -12.61 20.02 26.81
C ILE A 494 -13.17 19.75 28.21
N SER A 495 -13.79 18.59 28.41
CA SER A 495 -14.43 18.24 29.67
C SER A 495 -14.14 16.82 30.16
N GLY A 496 -14.31 16.59 31.46
CA GLY A 496 -14.30 15.27 32.08
C GLY A 496 -13.27 15.12 33.21
N THR A 497 -12.62 13.96 33.30
CA THR A 497 -11.81 13.56 34.47
C THR A 497 -10.45 12.97 34.08
N SER A 498 -9.40 13.40 34.78
CA SER A 498 -8.15 12.66 34.81
C SER A 498 -8.29 11.36 35.62
N SER A 499 -7.33 10.43 35.50
CA SER A 499 -7.28 9.23 36.34
C SER A 499 -6.86 9.53 37.79
N GLY A 500 -6.26 10.71 38.03
CA GLY A 500 -5.66 11.09 39.31
C GLY A 500 -4.24 10.59 39.54
N LYS A 501 -3.66 9.84 38.59
CA LYS A 501 -2.27 9.36 38.67
C LYS A 501 -1.25 10.50 38.81
N ASN A 502 -1.49 11.61 38.14
CA ASN A 502 -0.66 12.82 38.20
C ASN A 502 -1.20 13.85 39.22
N GLY A 503 -1.91 13.38 40.25
CA GLY A 503 -2.49 14.24 41.26
C GLY A 503 -3.58 15.15 40.68
N LYS A 504 -3.45 16.46 40.92
CA LYS A 504 -4.43 17.47 40.48
C LYS A 504 -4.17 18.01 39.07
N VAL A 505 -3.05 17.65 38.45
CA VAL A 505 -2.65 18.16 37.14
C VAL A 505 -3.57 17.57 36.08
N VAL A 506 -4.27 18.44 35.35
CA VAL A 506 -5.17 18.05 34.25
C VAL A 506 -4.70 18.56 32.88
N ALA A 507 -3.80 19.54 32.88
CA ALA A 507 -3.12 20.01 31.68
C ALA A 507 -1.66 20.31 32.01
N ASP A 508 -0.76 19.81 31.20
CA ASP A 508 0.70 19.96 31.35
C ASP A 508 1.29 20.46 30.03
N LEU A 509 1.58 21.77 29.98
CA LEU A 509 1.96 22.47 28.75
C LEU A 509 3.38 23.04 28.88
N VAL A 510 4.38 22.18 28.69
CA VAL A 510 5.79 22.49 28.91
C VAL A 510 6.53 22.61 27.59
N CYS A 511 6.88 23.85 27.27
CA CYS A 511 7.74 24.16 26.14
C CYS A 511 9.21 24.11 26.53
N SER A 512 10.04 23.59 25.62
CA SER A 512 11.48 23.50 25.86
C SER A 512 12.10 24.92 25.93
N PRO A 513 13.17 25.13 26.70
CA PRO A 513 13.79 26.45 26.77
C PRO A 513 14.18 27.00 25.40
N ASN A 514 13.91 28.28 25.13
CA ASN A 514 14.20 28.97 23.86
C ASN A 514 13.43 28.49 22.61
N SER A 515 12.52 27.51 22.70
CA SER A 515 11.59 27.24 21.59
C SER A 515 10.52 28.33 21.49
N VAL A 516 9.94 28.50 20.30
CA VAL A 516 8.80 29.42 20.13
C VAL A 516 7.51 28.66 20.39
N CYS A 517 6.94 28.89 21.56
CA CYS A 517 5.57 28.51 21.91
C CYS A 517 4.70 29.75 22.03
N SER A 518 3.78 29.98 21.09
CA SER A 518 2.97 31.20 21.08
C SER A 518 1.58 30.95 20.54
N ASN A 519 0.62 31.76 21.00
CA ASN A 519 -0.79 31.64 20.61
C ASN A 519 -1.34 30.21 20.86
N ILE A 520 -1.08 29.70 22.07
CA ILE A 520 -1.63 28.45 22.59
C ILE A 520 -2.76 28.83 23.53
N GLN A 521 -3.99 28.39 23.27
CA GLN A 521 -5.18 28.86 23.97
C GLN A 521 -5.98 27.69 24.54
N LEU A 522 -6.37 27.82 25.81
CA LEU A 522 -7.27 26.94 26.52
C LEU A 522 -8.59 27.70 26.74
N LYS A 523 -9.68 27.18 26.17
CA LYS A 523 -11.01 27.81 26.21
C LYS A 523 -12.04 26.81 26.68
N ASN A 524 -12.84 27.20 27.67
CA ASN A 524 -13.92 26.36 28.21
C ASN A 524 -13.39 24.97 28.61
N ILE A 525 -12.42 24.94 29.53
CA ILE A 525 -11.83 23.71 30.05
C ILE A 525 -12.54 23.35 31.36
N ASP A 526 -13.23 22.22 31.36
CA ASP A 526 -13.97 21.66 32.50
C ASP A 526 -13.44 20.26 32.84
N LEU A 527 -12.15 20.22 33.19
CA LEU A 527 -11.44 19.01 33.58
C LEU A 527 -11.28 18.96 35.10
N THR A 528 -11.47 17.78 35.68
CA THR A 528 -11.34 17.55 37.12
C THR A 528 -10.37 16.40 37.42
N SER A 529 -9.94 16.32 38.68
CA SER A 529 -9.17 15.19 39.19
C SER A 529 -9.89 14.54 40.37
N PRO A 530 -9.89 13.20 40.47
CA PRO A 530 -10.46 12.50 41.61
C PRO A 530 -9.69 12.74 42.92
N THR A 531 -8.50 13.33 42.88
CA THR A 531 -7.67 13.58 44.08
C THR A 531 -8.14 14.75 44.95
N GLY A 532 -9.28 15.37 44.62
CA GLY A 532 -9.92 16.44 45.39
C GLY A 532 -9.25 17.82 45.24
N GLY A 533 -10.05 18.87 45.48
CA GLY A 533 -9.63 20.26 45.29
C GLY A 533 -9.67 20.73 43.83
N PRO A 534 -9.31 22.00 43.56
CA PRO A 534 -9.32 22.54 42.19
C PRO A 534 -8.30 21.84 41.28
N PRO A 535 -8.62 21.67 39.98
CA PRO A 535 -7.69 21.16 38.98
C PRO A 535 -6.51 22.13 38.79
N VAL A 536 -5.36 21.59 38.42
CA VAL A 536 -4.12 22.34 38.18
C VAL A 536 -3.76 22.29 36.70
N VAL A 537 -3.40 23.46 36.16
CA VAL A 537 -2.81 23.62 34.82
C VAL A 537 -1.36 24.05 35.02
N VAL A 538 -0.43 23.28 34.46
CA VAL A 538 1.00 23.59 34.44
C VAL A 538 1.35 24.22 33.09
N CYS A 539 2.10 25.31 33.10
CA CYS A 539 2.51 26.02 31.91
C CYS A 539 3.95 26.55 32.03
N ASP A 540 4.82 26.19 31.08
CA ASP A 540 6.19 26.70 31.04
C ASP A 540 6.59 27.06 29.61
N GLY A 541 7.29 28.20 29.46
CA GLY A 541 7.81 28.65 28.18
C GLY A 541 6.77 29.14 27.15
N VAL A 542 5.48 29.21 27.51
CA VAL A 542 4.41 29.68 26.62
C VAL A 542 4.31 31.22 26.61
N GLN A 543 4.29 31.81 25.42
CA GLN A 543 4.23 33.26 25.22
C GLN A 543 2.80 33.76 25.01
N GLY A 544 2.45 34.90 25.63
CA GLY A 544 1.18 35.60 25.41
C GLY A 544 0.01 35.15 26.28
N GLY A 545 0.26 34.29 27.28
CA GLY A 545 -0.77 33.70 28.15
C GLY A 545 -1.57 32.59 27.46
N ILE A 546 -2.20 31.73 28.26
CA ILE A 546 -2.92 30.55 27.75
C ILE A 546 -4.45 30.63 27.90
N GLY A 547 -4.98 31.72 28.46
CA GLY A 547 -6.43 31.94 28.63
C GLY A 547 -7.02 31.38 29.93
N VAL A 548 -6.23 30.67 30.74
CA VAL A 548 -6.57 30.17 32.08
C VAL A 548 -5.42 30.44 33.04
N ASP A 549 -5.70 30.41 34.35
CA ASP A 549 -4.66 30.46 35.37
C ASP A 549 -3.80 29.20 35.29
N CYS A 550 -2.48 29.35 35.39
CA CYS A 550 -1.54 28.25 35.41
C CYS A 550 -0.35 28.53 36.33
N GLN A 551 0.27 27.46 36.80
CA GLN A 551 1.46 27.48 37.66
C GLN A 551 2.68 26.94 36.90
N ALA A 552 3.88 27.29 37.36
CA ALA A 552 5.12 26.76 36.80
C ALA A 552 5.32 25.29 37.23
N SER A 553 6.05 24.49 36.45
CA SER A 553 6.33 23.09 36.84
C SER A 553 7.16 22.95 38.11
N SER A 554 7.83 24.03 38.54
CA SER A 554 8.64 24.08 39.77
C SER A 554 7.86 24.35 41.04
N ASP A 555 6.57 24.67 40.93
CA ASP A 555 5.64 24.99 42.03
C ASP A 555 4.76 23.78 42.39
#